data_AF-A0A257T8R2-F1
#
_entry.id   AF-A0A257T8R2-F1
#
_cell.length_a   1.000
_cell.length_b   1.000
_cell.length_c   1.000
_cell.angle_alpha   90.00
_cell.angle_beta   90.00
_cell.angle_gamma   90.00
#
_symmetry.space_group_name_H-M   'P 1'
#
loop_
_entity.id
_entity.type
_entity.pdbx_description
1 polymer ?
#
loop_
_entity_poly.entity_id
_entity_poly.type
_entity_poly.pdbx_seq_one_letter_code
_entity_poly.pdbx_strand_id
1 'polypeptide(L)'
;TLLAVHLSQVYRHGLASGTLADSPRARPYWPYQSVRNATVVAAVVAIVAWLAWQRGAPLDAPADTEIAVLPRPEWYFRWLFELRRYFTGEWEFVATLVVPLAVLAFFLAIPFLDQGCGRRVGTALRWLVVIAGIAAWDWLTWASLARDANDPEYQEAQVQAAELADHARQLADENGIPPEGASALLRDDPETQGPLIFERHCASCHSHSGPDGKGFVAAESSAPDLVGFGSTQWTAGLLGPDAVASPRYFGRTSFAEGEMVGAVRDLHAEASQELPGQLRAVAMALAAEASPAAAGSQAEVVEQGRQLIVGKLGCTDCHKFHDEGELGSAPDLTGYGSREWLEEFIRNPRDERFYGDRNDRMPAFADRSVSSEHHLLTDREVRLLVDWVRAM
;
A
#
# COMPACT_ATOMS: atom_id res chain seq x y z
N THR A 1 19.39 37.77 3.70
CA THR A 1 20.01 38.64 4.74
C THR A 1 21.32 38.07 5.28
N LEU A 2 21.37 36.84 5.81
CA LEU A 2 22.62 36.25 6.34
C LEU A 2 23.76 36.11 5.32
N LEU A 3 23.46 35.71 4.08
CA LEU A 3 24.45 35.65 2.99
C LEU A 3 25.07 37.03 2.69
N ALA A 4 24.25 38.09 2.65
CA ALA A 4 24.74 39.44 2.41
C ALA A 4 25.62 39.94 3.57
N VAL A 5 25.24 39.62 4.82
CA VAL A 5 26.08 39.88 5.99
C VAL A 5 27.40 39.13 5.88
N HIS A 6 27.38 37.83 5.58
CA HIS A 6 28.58 37.02 5.38
C HIS A 6 29.51 37.61 4.31
N LEU A 7 28.97 37.93 3.13
CA LEU A 7 29.72 38.58 2.06
C LEU A 7 30.28 39.93 2.50
N SER A 8 29.50 40.75 3.22
CA SER A 8 29.99 42.03 3.73
C SER A 8 31.16 41.88 4.69
N GLN A 9 31.17 40.84 5.53
CA GLN A 9 32.30 40.54 6.43
C GLN A 9 33.52 40.08 5.63
N VAL A 10 33.34 39.23 4.62
CA VAL A 10 34.42 38.79 3.72
C VAL A 10 35.03 39.98 2.97
N TYR A 11 34.21 40.91 2.47
CA TYR A 11 34.71 42.12 1.80
C TYR A 11 35.45 43.06 2.77
N ARG A 12 35.01 43.16 4.03
CA ARG A 12 35.64 44.00 5.04
C ARG A 12 36.96 43.44 5.56
N HIS A 13 37.04 42.13 5.76
CA HIS A 13 38.18 41.47 6.42
C HIS A 13 39.10 40.71 5.46
N GLY A 14 38.73 40.61 4.18
CA GLY A 14 39.46 39.85 3.18
C GLY A 14 39.22 38.34 3.28
N LEU A 15 39.67 37.60 2.26
CA LEU A 15 39.69 36.13 2.31
C LEU A 15 40.85 35.67 3.19
N ALA A 16 40.64 34.57 3.93
CA ALA A 16 41.70 33.94 4.71
C ALA A 16 42.81 33.41 3.78
N SER A 17 43.79 34.25 3.47
CA SER A 17 45.04 33.82 2.87
C SER A 17 45.90 33.22 3.98
N GLY A 18 46.36 31.99 3.81
CA GLY A 18 47.45 31.45 4.64
C GLY A 18 48.73 32.29 4.48
N THR A 19 49.90 31.66 4.58
CA THR A 19 51.24 32.26 4.38
C THR A 19 51.49 32.91 2.99
N LEU A 20 50.45 33.13 2.18
CA LEU A 20 50.45 33.67 0.83
C LEU A 20 49.92 35.12 0.75
N ALA A 21 49.51 35.73 1.86
CA ALA A 21 49.00 37.11 1.91
C ALA A 21 49.98 38.12 1.29
N ASP A 22 51.29 37.91 1.52
CA ASP A 22 52.37 38.76 1.02
C ASP A 22 53.02 38.22 -0.26
N SER A 23 52.33 37.36 -1.02
CA SER A 23 52.87 36.88 -2.29
C SER A 23 52.84 38.03 -3.31
N PRO A 24 53.97 38.39 -3.95
CA PRO A 24 54.02 39.40 -5.03
C PRO A 24 53.23 38.99 -6.29
N ARG A 25 52.47 37.89 -6.24
CA ARG A 25 51.62 37.33 -7.31
C ARG A 25 50.12 37.47 -7.03
N ALA A 26 49.69 38.24 -6.03
CA ALA A 26 48.28 38.50 -5.80
C ALA A 26 47.63 39.15 -7.04
N ARG A 27 46.52 38.58 -7.53
CA ARG A 27 45.80 39.04 -8.73
C ARG A 27 44.42 39.59 -8.33
N PRO A 28 43.85 40.54 -9.09
CA PRO A 28 42.49 41.01 -8.83
C PRO A 28 41.49 39.86 -8.97
N TYR A 29 40.40 39.90 -8.19
CA TYR A 29 39.36 38.87 -8.20
C TYR A 29 38.75 38.71 -9.60
N TRP A 30 38.37 39.84 -10.21
CA TRP A 30 37.96 39.90 -11.60
C TRP A 30 39.17 40.19 -12.50
N PRO A 31 39.34 39.48 -13.63
CA PRO A 31 38.55 38.35 -14.10
C PRO A 31 39.05 36.99 -13.57
N TYR A 32 40.24 36.94 -12.98
CA TYR A 32 40.97 35.68 -12.77
C TYR A 32 40.25 34.67 -11.88
N GLN A 33 39.84 35.06 -10.67
CA GLN A 33 39.15 34.18 -9.75
C GLN A 33 37.70 33.95 -10.20
N SER A 34 37.06 34.97 -10.77
CA SER A 34 35.70 34.85 -11.29
C SER A 34 35.59 33.82 -12.41
N VAL A 35 36.52 33.82 -13.37
CA VAL A 35 36.57 32.82 -14.44
C VAL A 35 36.82 31.43 -13.86
N ARG A 36 37.77 31.26 -12.92
CA ARG A 36 38.01 29.97 -12.25
C ARG A 36 36.76 29.44 -11.54
N ASN A 37 36.08 30.29 -10.77
CA ASN A 37 34.83 29.94 -10.10
C ASN A 37 33.75 29.56 -11.12
N ALA A 38 33.57 30.36 -12.17
CA ALA A 38 32.60 30.08 -13.23
C ALA A 38 32.90 28.75 -13.93
N THR A 39 34.17 28.44 -14.20
CA THR A 39 34.59 27.15 -14.76
C THR A 39 34.23 25.99 -13.83
N VAL A 40 34.53 26.10 -12.52
CA VAL A 40 34.19 25.06 -11.54
C VAL A 40 32.67 24.88 -11.43
N VAL A 41 31.91 25.97 -11.33
CA VAL A 41 30.44 25.93 -11.28
C VAL A 41 29.88 25.28 -12.55
N ALA A 42 30.37 25.67 -13.73
CA ALA A 42 29.94 25.05 -14.98
C ALA A 42 30.25 23.56 -15.03
N ALA A 43 31.43 23.13 -14.55
CA ALA A 43 31.79 21.72 -14.46
C ALA A 43 30.86 20.95 -13.51
N VAL A 44 30.61 21.49 -12.30
CA VAL A 44 29.71 20.85 -11.32
C VAL A 44 28.29 20.74 -11.87
N VAL A 45 27.75 21.81 -12.46
CA VAL A 45 26.42 21.80 -13.09
C VAL A 45 26.36 20.79 -14.23
N ALA A 46 27.41 20.70 -15.06
CA ALA A 46 27.47 19.72 -16.14
C ALA A 46 27.48 18.28 -15.59
N ILE A 47 28.22 18.01 -14.51
CA ILE A 47 28.23 16.68 -13.85
C ILE A 47 26.85 16.35 -13.30
N VAL A 48 26.19 17.28 -12.60
CA VAL A 48 24.85 17.06 -12.04
C VAL A 48 23.83 16.85 -13.16
N ALA A 49 23.86 17.65 -14.22
CA ALA A 49 22.97 17.50 -15.37
C ALA A 49 23.19 16.18 -16.10
N TRP A 50 24.46 15.76 -16.26
CA TRP A 50 24.80 14.46 -16.84
C TRP A 50 24.31 13.30 -15.99
N LEU A 51 24.47 13.36 -14.68
CA LEU A 51 23.94 12.34 -13.75
C LEU A 51 22.41 12.29 -13.80
N ALA A 52 21.74 13.44 -13.79
CA ALA A 52 20.28 13.52 -13.88
C ALA A 52 19.76 12.95 -15.21
N TRP A 53 20.47 13.19 -16.31
CA TRP A 53 20.10 12.62 -17.61
C TRP A 53 20.28 11.10 -17.69
N GLN A 54 21.34 10.56 -17.07
CA GLN A 54 21.66 9.12 -17.13
C GLN A 54 20.88 8.27 -16.14
N ARG A 55 20.61 8.80 -14.94
CA ARG A 55 20.02 8.04 -13.82
C ARG A 55 18.61 8.48 -13.49
N GLY A 56 18.17 9.64 -13.95
CA GLY A 56 16.94 10.27 -13.48
C GLY A 56 17.03 10.72 -12.02
N ALA A 57 15.94 11.32 -11.53
CA ALA A 57 15.73 11.44 -10.08
C ALA A 57 15.13 10.11 -9.57
N PRO A 58 15.56 9.59 -8.41
CA PRO A 58 14.86 8.46 -7.79
C PRO A 58 13.43 8.90 -7.46
N LEU A 59 12.45 8.21 -8.02
CA LEU A 59 11.04 8.41 -7.73
C LEU A 59 10.62 7.26 -6.82
N ASP A 60 10.64 7.51 -5.51
CA ASP A 60 10.14 6.57 -4.53
C ASP A 60 8.61 6.48 -4.62
N ALA A 61 8.04 5.47 -3.95
CA ALA A 61 6.59 5.33 -3.87
C ALA A 61 5.97 6.64 -3.31
N PRO A 62 4.83 7.10 -3.88
CA PRO A 62 4.14 8.27 -3.38
C PRO A 62 3.88 8.17 -1.87
N ALA A 63 4.15 9.25 -1.14
CA ALA A 63 3.96 9.25 0.31
C ALA A 63 2.47 9.10 0.65
N ASP A 64 2.15 8.07 1.42
CA ASP A 64 0.81 7.76 1.87
C ASP A 64 0.78 7.39 3.36
N THR A 65 -0.33 7.70 4.03
CA THR A 65 -0.59 7.31 5.42
C THR A 65 -1.24 5.93 5.52
N GLU A 66 -1.91 5.47 4.47
CA GLU A 66 -2.61 4.19 4.42
C GLU A 66 -1.70 3.03 4.00
N ILE A 67 -0.57 3.35 3.35
CA ILE A 67 0.43 2.41 2.85
C ILE A 67 1.71 2.58 3.69
N ALA A 68 2.08 1.55 4.45
CA ALA A 68 3.26 1.60 5.30
C ALA A 68 4.53 1.36 4.48
N VAL A 69 5.38 2.38 4.39
CA VAL A 69 6.75 2.27 3.87
C VAL A 69 7.72 2.59 5.00
N LEU A 70 8.82 1.84 5.14
CA LEU A 70 9.86 2.12 6.13
C LEU A 70 10.80 3.22 5.60
N PRO A 71 10.68 4.50 6.05
CA PRO A 71 11.48 5.56 5.47
C PRO A 71 12.92 5.49 5.97
N ARG A 72 13.84 5.97 5.13
CA ARG A 72 15.21 6.30 5.52
C ARG A 72 15.54 7.71 5.06
N PRO A 73 16.29 8.48 5.87
CA PRO A 73 16.74 9.79 5.43
C PRO A 73 17.79 9.66 4.32
N GLU A 74 18.03 10.76 3.62
CA GLU A 74 19.04 10.82 2.57
C GLU A 74 20.43 10.52 3.12
N TRP A 75 21.32 10.07 2.25
CA TRP A 75 22.66 9.57 2.59
C TRP A 75 23.46 10.53 3.49
N TYR A 76 23.30 11.85 3.31
CA TYR A 76 24.02 12.87 4.10
C TYR A 76 23.50 13.02 5.55
N PHE A 77 22.32 12.51 5.88
CA PHE A 77 21.75 12.48 7.23
C PHE A 77 21.76 11.09 7.90
N ARG A 78 22.24 10.06 7.21
CA ARG A 78 22.31 8.68 7.74
C ARG A 78 23.07 8.55 9.05
N TRP A 79 24.17 9.30 9.21
CA TRP A 79 24.96 9.28 10.44
C TRP A 79 24.19 9.81 11.66
N LEU A 80 23.30 10.81 11.49
CA LEU A 80 22.46 11.33 12.57
C LEU A 80 21.37 10.33 12.95
N PHE A 81 20.78 9.69 11.95
CA PHE A 81 19.80 8.62 12.15
C PHE A 81 20.40 7.47 12.97
N GLU A 82 21.61 7.04 12.62
CA GLU A 82 22.33 6.02 13.37
C GLU A 82 22.71 6.49 14.77
N LEU A 83 23.17 7.75 14.90
CA LEU A 83 23.53 8.33 16.20
C LEU A 83 22.34 8.29 17.17
N ARG A 84 21.15 8.72 16.73
CA ARG A 84 19.93 8.72 17.56
C ARG A 84 19.64 7.34 18.14
N ARG A 85 19.95 6.27 17.41
CA ARG A 85 19.70 4.89 17.88
C ARG A 85 20.53 4.50 19.10
N TYR A 86 21.69 5.12 19.32
CA TYR A 86 22.49 4.89 20.53
C TYR A 86 21.95 5.64 21.76
N PHE A 87 21.03 6.59 21.56
CA PHE A 87 20.44 7.43 22.59
C PHE A 87 18.91 7.28 22.57
N THR A 88 18.40 6.18 23.16
CA THR A 88 16.95 5.90 23.20
C THR A 88 16.31 6.30 24.53
N GLY A 89 14.98 6.47 24.52
CA GLY A 89 14.20 6.80 25.70
C GLY A 89 14.57 8.16 26.29
N GLU A 90 14.83 8.21 27.60
CA GLU A 90 15.18 9.44 28.33
C GLU A 90 16.47 10.10 27.82
N TRP A 91 17.32 9.39 27.07
CA TRP A 91 18.59 9.92 26.57
C TRP A 91 18.49 10.56 25.18
N GLU A 92 17.32 10.51 24.52
CA GLU A 92 17.15 11.02 23.15
C GLU A 92 17.51 12.50 22.99
N PHE A 93 17.27 13.32 24.02
CA PHE A 93 17.66 14.74 24.02
C PHE A 93 19.17 14.95 23.88
N VAL A 94 20.00 13.96 24.26
CA VAL A 94 21.45 14.06 24.13
C VAL A 94 21.87 14.08 22.66
N ALA A 95 21.35 13.16 21.86
CA ALA A 95 21.65 13.10 20.43
C ALA A 95 21.04 14.29 19.66
N THR A 96 19.83 14.70 20.02
CA THR A 96 19.05 15.69 19.25
C THR A 96 19.33 17.14 19.65
N LEU A 97 19.73 17.40 20.89
CA LEU A 97 19.95 18.76 21.41
C LEU A 97 21.39 18.96 21.91
N VAL A 98 21.88 18.10 22.80
CA VAL A 98 23.19 18.32 23.46
C VAL A 98 24.36 18.20 22.49
N VAL A 99 24.42 17.15 21.68
CA VAL A 99 25.52 16.95 20.72
C VAL A 99 25.60 18.08 19.70
N PRO A 100 24.51 18.49 19.00
CA PRO A 100 24.56 19.62 18.08
C PRO A 100 24.98 20.94 18.76
N LEU A 101 24.47 21.22 19.96
CA LEU A 101 24.84 22.43 20.70
C LEU A 101 26.30 22.40 21.16
N ALA A 102 26.81 21.24 21.58
CA ALA A 102 28.21 21.07 21.95
C ALA A 102 29.14 21.27 20.75
N VAL A 103 28.77 20.73 19.58
CA VAL A 103 29.52 20.93 18.33
C VAL A 103 29.50 22.40 17.92
N LEU A 104 28.35 23.07 17.99
CA LEU A 104 28.23 24.50 17.69
C LEU A 104 29.05 25.34 18.67
N ALA A 105 28.92 25.09 19.98
CA ALA A 105 29.67 25.78 21.02
C ALA A 105 31.17 25.57 20.84
N PHE A 106 31.60 24.37 20.46
CA PHE A 106 32.98 24.08 20.10
C PHE A 106 33.44 24.94 18.92
N PHE A 107 32.68 25.00 17.82
CA PHE A 107 33.03 25.85 16.67
C PHE A 107 33.09 27.34 17.02
N LEU A 108 32.20 27.82 17.88
CA LEU A 108 32.23 29.20 18.39
C LEU A 108 33.41 29.45 19.34
N ALA A 109 33.90 28.42 20.04
CA ALA A 109 35.04 28.50 20.94
C ALA A 109 36.40 28.45 20.22
N ILE A 110 36.47 27.94 18.98
CA ILE A 110 37.71 27.86 18.17
C ILE A 110 38.54 29.15 18.19
N PRO A 111 38.00 30.36 17.89
CA PRO A 111 38.80 31.59 17.87
C PRO A 111 39.46 31.91 19.22
N PHE A 112 38.90 31.46 20.34
CA PHE A 112 39.46 31.66 21.68
C PHE A 112 40.49 30.58 22.03
N LEU A 113 40.22 29.32 21.68
CA LEU A 113 41.16 28.20 21.86
C LEU A 113 42.45 28.42 21.06
N ASP A 114 42.33 29.01 19.87
CA ASP A 114 43.45 29.36 19.01
C ASP A 114 44.38 30.43 19.59
N GLN A 115 43.89 31.29 20.48
CA GLN A 115 44.71 32.32 21.14
C GLN A 115 45.52 31.77 22.32
N GLY A 116 45.01 30.73 23.00
CA GLY A 116 45.65 30.14 24.17
C GLY A 116 46.64 29.01 23.88
N CYS A 117 46.53 28.35 22.72
CA CYS A 117 47.41 27.24 22.35
C CYS A 117 48.52 27.67 21.38
N GLY A 118 49.74 27.14 21.57
CA GLY A 118 50.83 27.35 20.61
C GLY A 118 50.48 26.83 19.20
N ARG A 119 50.97 27.50 18.15
CA ARG A 119 50.60 27.26 16.74
C ARG A 119 50.61 25.77 16.31
N ARG A 120 51.56 24.98 16.80
CA ARG A 120 51.64 23.53 16.51
C ARG A 120 50.54 22.74 17.20
N VAL A 121 50.23 23.05 18.46
CA VAL A 121 49.19 22.38 19.26
C VAL A 121 47.81 22.74 18.71
N GLY A 122 47.55 24.01 18.40
CA GLY A 122 46.28 24.43 17.78
C GLY A 122 46.05 23.76 16.42
N THR A 123 47.09 23.68 15.58
CA THR A 123 47.00 22.98 14.28
C THR A 123 46.71 21.49 14.46
N ALA A 124 47.41 20.82 15.39
CA ALA A 124 47.19 19.41 15.68
C ALA A 124 45.77 19.14 16.20
N LEU A 125 45.26 20.01 17.09
CA LEU A 125 43.91 19.90 17.64
C LEU A 125 42.84 20.05 16.55
N ARG A 126 42.99 21.01 15.62
CA ARG A 126 42.07 21.18 14.49
C ARG A 126 42.03 19.95 13.59
N TRP A 127 43.20 19.42 13.21
CA TRP A 127 43.27 18.21 12.41
C TRP A 127 42.68 17.02 13.14
N LEU A 128 42.94 16.87 14.44
CA LEU A 128 42.36 15.80 15.25
C LEU A 128 40.83 15.87 15.25
N VAL A 129 40.24 17.06 15.44
CA VAL A 129 38.78 17.21 15.42
C VAL A 129 38.19 16.94 14.04
N VAL A 130 38.81 17.44 12.97
CA VAL A 130 38.34 17.19 11.60
C VAL A 130 38.42 15.69 11.28
N ILE A 131 39.54 15.03 11.60
CA ILE A 131 39.73 13.60 11.36
C ILE A 131 38.74 12.78 12.20
N ALA A 132 38.57 13.12 13.49
CA ALA A 132 37.60 12.45 14.35
C ALA A 132 36.16 12.64 13.87
N GLY A 133 35.81 13.83 13.39
CA GLY A 133 34.50 14.12 12.82
C GLY A 133 34.22 13.33 11.54
N ILE A 134 35.19 13.28 10.62
CA ILE A 134 35.10 12.48 9.40
C ILE A 134 35.00 10.99 9.76
N ALA A 135 35.87 10.48 10.64
CA ALA A 135 35.83 9.09 11.07
C ALA A 135 34.51 8.71 11.75
N ALA A 136 33.94 9.60 12.58
CA ALA A 136 32.64 9.39 13.18
C ALA A 136 31.50 9.38 12.15
N TRP A 137 31.53 10.34 11.20
CA TRP A 137 30.56 10.41 10.11
C TRP A 137 30.61 9.17 9.21
N ASP A 138 31.81 8.75 8.78
CA ASP A 138 32.03 7.56 7.97
C ASP A 138 31.59 6.30 8.71
N TRP A 139 32.00 6.14 9.97
CA TRP A 139 31.66 4.98 10.79
C TRP A 139 30.16 4.84 11.01
N LEU A 140 29.48 5.93 11.41
CA LEU A 140 28.03 5.91 11.67
C LEU A 140 27.24 5.69 10.37
N THR A 141 27.67 6.29 9.26
CA THR A 141 27.05 6.06 7.95
C THR A 141 27.20 4.60 7.52
N TRP A 142 28.42 4.04 7.64
CA TRP A 142 28.67 2.64 7.36
C TRP A 142 27.86 1.71 8.27
N ALA A 143 27.83 1.96 9.58
CA ALA A 143 27.08 1.16 10.54
C ALA A 143 25.58 1.15 10.22
N SER A 144 25.04 2.31 9.82
CA SER A 144 23.66 2.44 9.36
C SER A 144 23.38 1.58 8.14
N LEU A 145 24.23 1.67 7.10
CA LEU A 145 24.08 0.90 5.86
C LEU A 145 24.27 -0.60 6.09
N ALA A 146 25.25 -0.98 6.91
CA ALA A 146 25.52 -2.36 7.26
C ALA A 146 24.35 -2.98 8.04
N ARG A 147 23.68 -2.22 8.92
CA ARG A 147 22.49 -2.74 9.61
C ARG A 147 21.34 -2.97 8.66
N ASP A 148 21.01 -1.98 7.84
CA ASP A 148 19.96 -2.11 6.83
C ASP A 148 20.23 -3.27 5.86
N ALA A 149 21.51 -3.51 5.50
CA ALA A 149 21.91 -4.67 4.70
C ALA A 149 21.80 -6.03 5.42
N ASN A 150 21.63 -6.05 6.74
CA ASN A 150 21.46 -7.27 7.55
C ASN A 150 20.08 -7.35 8.22
N ASP A 151 19.13 -6.51 7.80
CA ASP A 151 17.77 -6.45 8.34
C ASP A 151 16.79 -7.01 7.28
N PRO A 152 16.30 -8.26 7.42
CA PRO A 152 15.41 -8.87 6.44
C PRO A 152 14.09 -8.13 6.27
N GLU A 153 13.53 -7.59 7.36
CA GLU A 153 12.27 -6.83 7.34
C GLU A 153 12.44 -5.55 6.53
N TYR A 154 13.57 -4.85 6.72
CA TYR A 154 13.88 -3.68 5.91
C TYR A 154 14.11 -4.00 4.44
N GLN A 155 14.74 -5.14 4.13
CA GLN A 155 14.95 -5.58 2.75
C GLN A 155 13.62 -5.86 2.05
N GLU A 156 12.72 -6.57 2.71
CA GLU A 156 11.38 -6.85 2.19
C GLU A 156 10.58 -5.55 1.99
N ALA A 157 10.60 -4.65 2.98
CA ALA A 157 9.93 -3.36 2.87
C ALA A 157 10.47 -2.49 1.72
N GLN A 158 11.77 -2.55 1.42
CA GLN A 158 12.34 -1.84 0.26
C GLN A 158 11.89 -2.45 -1.08
N VAL A 159 11.77 -3.78 -1.16
CA VAL A 159 11.24 -4.44 -2.37
C VAL A 159 9.79 -4.03 -2.58
N GLN A 160 8.95 -4.10 -1.53
CA GLN A 160 7.56 -3.67 -1.61
C GLN A 160 7.43 -2.19 -1.97
N ALA A 161 8.26 -1.31 -1.39
CA ALA A 161 8.27 0.11 -1.74
C ALA A 161 8.69 0.36 -3.19
N ALA A 162 9.63 -0.42 -3.73
CA ALA A 162 10.03 -0.34 -5.13
C ALA A 162 8.91 -0.83 -6.07
N GLU A 163 8.24 -1.94 -5.73
CA GLU A 163 7.08 -2.45 -6.48
C GLU A 163 5.94 -1.42 -6.51
N LEU A 164 5.63 -0.78 -5.38
CA LEU A 164 4.63 0.30 -5.31
C LEU A 164 5.05 1.53 -6.11
N ALA A 165 6.34 1.88 -6.13
CA ALA A 165 6.84 2.98 -6.94
C ALA A 165 6.71 2.68 -8.44
N ASP A 166 7.00 1.44 -8.85
CA ASP A 166 6.86 0.97 -10.23
C ASP A 166 5.38 0.98 -10.65
N HIS A 167 4.50 0.46 -9.80
CA HIS A 167 3.05 0.45 -10.03
C HIS A 167 2.47 1.85 -10.14
N ALA A 168 2.84 2.76 -9.23
CA ALA A 168 2.42 4.16 -9.30
C ALA A 168 2.87 4.83 -10.60
N ARG A 169 4.06 4.50 -11.11
CA ARG A 169 4.54 5.02 -12.40
C ARG A 169 3.74 4.46 -13.56
N GLN A 170 3.42 3.17 -13.55
CA GLN A 170 2.56 2.57 -14.56
C GLN A 170 1.18 3.23 -14.58
N LEU A 171 0.55 3.40 -13.41
CA LEU A 171 -0.74 4.08 -13.29
C LEU A 171 -0.67 5.54 -13.79
N ALA A 172 0.42 6.25 -13.50
CA ALA A 172 0.64 7.60 -14.01
C ALA A 172 0.80 7.64 -15.54
N ASP A 173 1.47 6.65 -16.14
CA ASP A 173 1.64 6.55 -17.60
C ASP A 173 0.31 6.23 -18.31
N GLU A 174 -0.53 5.40 -17.69
CA GLU A 174 -1.84 4.99 -18.24
C GLU A 174 -2.92 6.07 -18.08
N ASN A 175 -3.01 6.68 -16.89
CA ASN A 175 -4.14 7.54 -16.50
C ASN A 175 -3.77 9.01 -16.30
N GLY A 176 -2.47 9.34 -16.30
CA GLY A 176 -1.96 10.64 -15.88
C GLY A 176 -1.98 10.82 -14.36
N ILE A 177 -1.30 11.86 -13.87
CA ILE A 177 -1.32 12.21 -12.45
C ILE A 177 -2.53 13.10 -12.17
N PRO A 178 -3.43 12.74 -11.23
CA PRO A 178 -4.61 13.52 -10.92
C PRO A 178 -4.26 14.80 -10.13
N PRO A 179 -5.16 15.81 -10.08
CA PRO A 179 -4.93 17.07 -9.37
C PRO A 179 -4.60 16.93 -7.87
N GLU A 180 -5.07 15.85 -7.24
CA GLU A 180 -4.82 15.49 -5.84
C GLU A 180 -3.36 15.05 -5.60
N GLY A 181 -2.63 14.69 -6.66
CA GLY A 181 -1.24 14.28 -6.65
C GLY A 181 -1.01 12.78 -6.82
N ALA A 182 0.26 12.38 -6.84
CA ALA A 182 0.66 11.00 -7.16
C ALA A 182 0.19 9.95 -6.13
N SER A 183 -0.09 10.33 -4.87
CA SER A 183 -0.62 9.40 -3.88
C SER A 183 -2.01 8.89 -4.22
N ALA A 184 -2.81 9.68 -4.94
CA ALA A 184 -4.15 9.27 -5.36
C ALA A 184 -4.12 8.07 -6.32
N LEU A 185 -3.04 7.91 -7.10
CA LEU A 185 -2.87 6.76 -8.00
C LEU A 185 -2.98 5.44 -7.23
N LEU A 186 -2.29 5.33 -6.09
CA LEU A 186 -2.30 4.13 -5.26
C LEU A 186 -3.52 4.05 -4.33
N ARG A 187 -4.17 5.17 -4.01
CA ARG A 187 -5.40 5.21 -3.18
C ARG A 187 -6.67 4.85 -3.95
N ASP A 188 -6.69 5.13 -5.24
CA ASP A 188 -7.84 4.86 -6.10
C ASP A 188 -7.65 3.57 -6.92
N ASP A 189 -6.54 2.85 -6.69
CA ASP A 189 -6.24 1.56 -7.31
C ASP A 189 -6.77 0.38 -6.47
N PRO A 190 -7.69 -0.44 -7.02
CA PRO A 190 -8.19 -1.63 -6.34
C PRO A 190 -7.11 -2.65 -5.99
N GLU A 191 -6.08 -2.82 -6.82
CA GLU A 191 -5.02 -3.82 -6.58
C GLU A 191 -4.17 -3.45 -5.36
N THR A 192 -3.93 -2.16 -5.13
CA THR A 192 -3.19 -1.65 -3.98
C THR A 192 -4.06 -1.58 -2.72
N GLN A 193 -5.27 -1.00 -2.80
CA GLN A 193 -6.11 -0.78 -1.62
C GLN A 193 -6.96 -1.98 -1.22
N GLY A 194 -7.42 -2.79 -2.18
CA GLY A 194 -8.30 -3.93 -1.93
C GLY A 194 -7.75 -4.90 -0.87
N PRO A 195 -6.50 -5.36 -0.97
CA PRO A 195 -5.87 -6.22 0.03
C PRO A 195 -5.81 -5.57 1.41
N LEU A 196 -5.46 -4.27 1.49
CA LEU A 196 -5.37 -3.55 2.77
C LEU A 196 -6.73 -3.42 3.45
N ILE A 197 -7.78 -3.10 2.68
CA ILE A 197 -9.15 -3.03 3.19
C ILE A 197 -9.62 -4.43 3.61
N PHE A 198 -9.36 -5.45 2.80
CA PHE A 198 -9.74 -6.82 3.10
C PHE A 198 -9.06 -7.33 4.38
N GLU A 199 -7.76 -7.10 4.55
CA GLU A 199 -7.02 -7.50 5.74
C GLU A 199 -7.61 -6.88 7.02
N ARG A 200 -7.90 -5.57 6.97
CA ARG A 200 -8.38 -4.80 8.12
C ARG A 200 -9.82 -5.15 8.51
N HIS A 201 -10.67 -5.48 7.54
CA HIS A 201 -12.13 -5.53 7.75
C HIS A 201 -12.78 -6.90 7.50
N CYS A 202 -12.15 -7.76 6.70
CA CYS A 202 -12.77 -9.00 6.19
C CYS A 202 -12.00 -10.27 6.61
N ALA A 203 -10.66 -10.20 6.66
CA ALA A 203 -9.78 -11.35 6.84
C ALA A 203 -9.89 -12.03 8.21
N SER A 204 -10.56 -11.41 9.19
CA SER A 204 -10.88 -12.06 10.47
C SER A 204 -11.92 -13.17 10.33
N CYS A 205 -12.80 -13.08 9.32
CA CYS A 205 -13.91 -14.02 9.12
C CYS A 205 -13.78 -14.80 7.80
N HIS A 206 -13.41 -14.10 6.73
CA HIS A 206 -13.28 -14.65 5.38
C HIS A 206 -11.83 -15.00 5.08
N SER A 207 -11.63 -16.16 4.48
CA SER A 207 -10.39 -16.43 3.75
C SER A 207 -10.49 -15.88 2.33
N HIS A 208 -9.35 -15.50 1.77
CA HIS A 208 -9.14 -15.16 0.37
C HIS A 208 -7.74 -15.63 -0.02
N SER A 209 -7.53 -16.95 -0.01
CA SER A 209 -6.24 -17.59 -0.29
C SER A 209 -6.28 -18.33 -1.63
N GLY A 210 -5.45 -17.88 -2.58
CA GLY A 210 -5.33 -18.50 -3.90
C GLY A 210 -4.78 -19.93 -3.84
N PRO A 211 -4.84 -20.69 -4.95
CA PRO A 211 -4.30 -22.05 -5.02
C PRO A 211 -2.79 -22.14 -4.78
N ASP A 212 -2.07 -21.03 -4.95
CA ASP A 212 -0.64 -20.87 -4.70
C ASP A 212 -0.30 -20.62 -3.21
N GLY A 213 -1.31 -20.58 -2.35
CA GLY A 213 -1.16 -20.34 -0.91
C GLY A 213 -0.89 -18.88 -0.55
N LYS A 214 -0.91 -17.97 -1.53
CA LYS A 214 -0.83 -16.52 -1.29
C LYS A 214 -2.22 -15.96 -1.01
N GLY A 215 -2.27 -14.91 -0.21
CA GLY A 215 -3.51 -14.23 0.18
C GLY A 215 -3.82 -14.38 1.67
N PHE A 216 -5.09 -14.18 2.02
CA PHE A 216 -5.53 -14.07 3.41
C PHE A 216 -6.14 -15.39 3.88
N VAL A 217 -5.65 -15.92 5.01
CA VAL A 217 -6.21 -17.11 5.65
C VAL A 217 -6.72 -16.72 7.02
N ALA A 218 -8.04 -16.78 7.21
CA ALA A 218 -8.64 -16.52 8.52
C ALA A 218 -8.29 -17.66 9.50
N ALA A 219 -7.59 -17.33 10.57
CA ALA A 219 -7.14 -18.31 11.58
C ALA A 219 -8.32 -19.08 12.20
N GLU A 220 -9.40 -18.37 12.51
CA GLU A 220 -10.69 -18.92 12.95
C GLU A 220 -11.80 -18.45 12.01
N SER A 221 -11.70 -18.90 10.75
CA SER A 221 -12.71 -18.62 9.72
C SER A 221 -14.13 -18.89 10.23
N SER A 222 -15.01 -17.94 9.98
CA SER A 222 -16.40 -17.92 10.42
C SER A 222 -17.34 -17.48 9.29
N ALA A 223 -16.82 -17.45 8.07
CA ALA A 223 -17.51 -17.07 6.84
C ALA A 223 -16.88 -17.79 5.63
N PRO A 224 -17.58 -17.84 4.47
CA PRO A 224 -17.08 -18.52 3.27
C PRO A 224 -15.73 -17.98 2.78
N ASP A 225 -14.99 -18.83 2.08
CA ASP A 225 -13.82 -18.45 1.30
C ASP A 225 -14.27 -17.73 0.02
N LEU A 226 -13.69 -16.55 -0.20
CA LEU A 226 -14.10 -15.64 -1.26
C LEU A 226 -13.31 -15.80 -2.56
N VAL A 227 -12.28 -16.65 -2.61
CA VAL A 227 -11.50 -16.84 -3.85
C VAL A 227 -12.35 -17.42 -4.96
N GLY A 228 -12.47 -16.66 -6.05
CA GLY A 228 -13.27 -17.00 -7.22
C GLY A 228 -14.78 -16.87 -7.00
N PHE A 229 -15.22 -16.14 -5.97
CA PHE A 229 -16.64 -15.85 -5.74
C PHE A 229 -17.31 -15.31 -7.02
N GLY A 230 -18.53 -15.75 -7.30
CA GLY A 230 -19.25 -15.38 -8.53
C GLY A 230 -18.79 -16.12 -9.79
N SER A 231 -17.71 -16.90 -9.75
CA SER A 231 -17.33 -17.76 -10.88
C SER A 231 -18.25 -18.99 -10.99
N THR A 232 -18.28 -19.60 -12.17
CA THR A 232 -18.97 -20.89 -12.38
C THR A 232 -18.41 -21.98 -11.46
N GLN A 233 -17.10 -22.01 -11.23
CA GLN A 233 -16.48 -23.04 -10.39
C GLN A 233 -16.90 -22.91 -8.93
N TRP A 234 -16.87 -21.68 -8.40
CA TRP A 234 -17.28 -21.41 -7.02
C TRP A 234 -18.77 -21.72 -6.83
N THR A 235 -19.61 -21.28 -7.76
CA THR A 235 -21.07 -21.48 -7.70
C THR A 235 -21.44 -22.96 -7.84
N ALA A 236 -20.81 -23.69 -8.76
CA ALA A 236 -21.03 -25.13 -8.90
C ALA A 236 -20.59 -25.92 -7.65
N GLY A 237 -19.52 -25.47 -6.99
CA GLY A 237 -19.09 -26.05 -5.72
C GLY A 237 -20.08 -25.76 -4.59
N LEU A 238 -20.66 -24.56 -4.52
CA LEU A 238 -21.71 -24.24 -3.55
C LEU A 238 -22.95 -25.13 -3.72
N LEU A 239 -23.27 -25.53 -4.96
CA LEU A 239 -24.39 -26.43 -5.29
C LEU A 239 -24.04 -27.93 -5.17
N GLY A 240 -22.88 -28.27 -4.62
CA GLY A 240 -22.47 -29.64 -4.34
C GLY A 240 -22.98 -30.12 -2.97
N PRO A 241 -23.47 -31.38 -2.84
CA PRO A 241 -24.18 -31.85 -1.65
C PRO A 241 -23.30 -31.95 -0.40
N ASP A 242 -22.03 -32.31 -0.59
CA ASP A 242 -21.02 -32.33 0.48
C ASP A 242 -20.29 -30.99 0.61
N ALA A 243 -20.10 -30.30 -0.52
CA ALA A 243 -19.33 -29.07 -0.60
C ALA A 243 -20.07 -27.89 0.06
N VAL A 244 -21.39 -27.78 -0.09
CA VAL A 244 -22.20 -26.68 0.46
C VAL A 244 -22.01 -26.49 1.98
N ALA A 245 -21.86 -27.59 2.72
CA ALA A 245 -21.65 -27.59 4.17
C ALA A 245 -20.17 -27.67 4.57
N SER A 246 -19.25 -27.58 3.60
CA SER A 246 -17.81 -27.60 3.87
C SER A 246 -17.33 -26.26 4.42
N PRO A 247 -16.13 -26.22 5.06
CA PRO A 247 -15.52 -24.98 5.55
C PRO A 247 -15.33 -23.87 4.51
N ARG A 248 -15.27 -24.23 3.21
CA ARG A 248 -15.12 -23.25 2.12
C ARG A 248 -16.40 -22.44 1.90
N TYR A 249 -17.56 -23.02 2.21
CA TYR A 249 -18.88 -22.41 1.99
C TYR A 249 -19.57 -22.18 3.34
N PHE A 250 -20.72 -22.83 3.61
CA PHE A 250 -21.50 -22.55 4.81
C PHE A 250 -21.03 -23.28 6.08
N GLY A 251 -20.11 -24.23 6.00
CA GLY A 251 -19.75 -25.12 7.11
C GLY A 251 -19.22 -24.46 8.38
N ARG A 252 -18.77 -23.21 8.30
CA ARG A 252 -18.29 -22.40 9.45
C ARG A 252 -19.22 -21.24 9.82
N THR A 253 -20.42 -21.23 9.24
CA THR A 253 -21.46 -20.22 9.47
C THR A 253 -22.64 -20.86 10.21
N SER A 254 -23.58 -20.04 10.68
CA SER A 254 -24.89 -20.49 11.18
C SER A 254 -25.70 -21.24 10.11
N PHE A 255 -25.36 -21.10 8.83
CA PHE A 255 -26.05 -21.75 7.71
C PHE A 255 -25.59 -23.20 7.46
N ALA A 256 -24.62 -23.74 8.22
CA ALA A 256 -24.11 -25.10 8.02
C ALA A 256 -25.20 -26.19 8.09
N GLU A 257 -26.25 -25.93 8.87
CA GLU A 257 -27.45 -26.77 9.01
C GLU A 257 -28.72 -26.05 8.53
N GLY A 258 -28.56 -24.98 7.75
CA GLY A 258 -29.65 -24.12 7.29
C GLY A 258 -30.40 -24.67 6.07
N GLU A 259 -31.50 -23.99 5.72
CA GLU A 259 -32.41 -24.38 4.62
C GLU A 259 -31.70 -24.53 3.28
N MET A 260 -30.74 -23.66 2.95
CA MET A 260 -29.99 -23.76 1.69
C MET A 260 -29.14 -25.04 1.61
N VAL A 261 -28.50 -25.46 2.71
CA VAL A 261 -27.74 -26.73 2.77
C VAL A 261 -28.69 -27.92 2.61
N GLY A 262 -29.84 -27.87 3.27
CA GLY A 262 -30.90 -28.88 3.14
C GLY A 262 -31.40 -28.99 1.70
N ALA A 263 -31.79 -27.88 1.09
CA ALA A 263 -32.30 -27.81 -0.28
C ALA A 263 -31.30 -28.37 -1.31
N VAL A 264 -30.01 -28.03 -1.19
CA VAL A 264 -28.97 -28.59 -2.07
C VAL A 264 -28.87 -30.11 -1.89
N ARG A 265 -28.90 -30.62 -0.65
CA ARG A 265 -28.83 -32.07 -0.39
C ARG A 265 -30.06 -32.81 -0.89
N ASP A 266 -31.25 -32.26 -0.68
CA ASP A 266 -32.52 -32.84 -1.13
C ASP A 266 -32.60 -32.89 -2.65
N LEU A 267 -32.15 -31.82 -3.32
CA LEU A 267 -32.05 -31.77 -4.78
C LEU A 267 -31.16 -32.90 -5.33
N HIS A 268 -30.06 -33.23 -4.63
CA HIS A 268 -29.19 -34.36 -4.98
C HIS A 268 -29.75 -35.73 -4.58
N ALA A 269 -30.58 -35.81 -3.54
CA ALA A 269 -31.24 -37.05 -3.13
C ALA A 269 -32.33 -37.48 -4.13
N GLU A 270 -33.01 -36.50 -4.72
CA GLU A 270 -34.05 -36.70 -5.75
C GLU A 270 -33.46 -36.68 -7.19
N ALA A 271 -32.13 -36.72 -7.31
CA ALA A 271 -31.42 -36.44 -8.55
C ALA A 271 -31.75 -37.39 -9.70
N SER A 272 -32.01 -36.79 -10.86
CA SER A 272 -31.90 -37.46 -12.15
C SER A 272 -30.43 -37.54 -12.62
N GLN A 273 -30.12 -38.42 -13.58
CA GLN A 273 -28.78 -38.49 -14.20
C GLN A 273 -28.35 -37.16 -14.86
N GLU A 274 -29.29 -36.25 -15.11
CA GLU A 274 -29.04 -34.94 -15.74
C GLU A 274 -28.66 -33.84 -14.75
N LEU A 275 -28.86 -34.04 -13.44
CA LEU A 275 -28.70 -33.00 -12.43
C LEU A 275 -27.32 -32.33 -12.43
N PRO A 276 -26.19 -33.08 -12.53
CA PRO A 276 -24.87 -32.42 -12.57
C PRO A 276 -24.70 -31.45 -13.74
N GLY A 277 -25.29 -31.76 -14.90
CA GLY A 277 -25.29 -30.88 -16.07
C GLY A 277 -26.20 -29.66 -15.87
N GLN A 278 -27.37 -29.87 -15.27
CA GLN A 278 -28.32 -28.80 -14.94
C GLN A 278 -27.73 -27.82 -13.93
N LEU A 279 -27.11 -28.30 -12.85
CA LEU A 279 -26.46 -27.44 -11.85
C LEU A 279 -25.26 -26.69 -12.41
N ARG A 280 -24.51 -27.30 -13.34
CA ARG A 280 -23.45 -26.59 -14.06
C ARG A 280 -24.02 -25.44 -14.91
N ALA A 281 -25.14 -25.67 -15.61
CA ALA A 281 -25.82 -24.62 -16.38
C ALA A 281 -26.31 -23.49 -15.47
N VAL A 282 -26.90 -23.81 -14.31
CA VAL A 282 -27.28 -22.82 -13.28
C VAL A 282 -26.07 -22.01 -12.81
N ALA A 283 -24.95 -22.68 -12.49
CA ALA A 283 -23.73 -22.01 -12.06
C ALA A 283 -23.14 -21.11 -13.15
N MET A 284 -23.30 -21.47 -14.43
CA MET A 284 -22.92 -20.61 -15.57
C MET A 284 -23.86 -19.41 -15.71
N ALA A 285 -25.17 -19.60 -15.48
CA ALA A 285 -26.14 -18.51 -15.51
C ALA A 285 -25.88 -17.47 -14.42
N LEU A 286 -25.65 -17.90 -13.17
CA LEU A 286 -25.31 -17.00 -12.08
C LEU A 286 -23.95 -16.31 -12.28
N ALA A 287 -22.95 -17.01 -12.84
CA ALA A 287 -21.68 -16.37 -13.19
C ALA A 287 -21.83 -15.33 -14.31
N ALA A 288 -22.78 -15.51 -15.22
CA ALA A 288 -23.08 -14.54 -16.26
C ALA A 288 -23.78 -13.28 -15.72
N GLU A 289 -24.44 -13.35 -14.55
CA GLU A 289 -24.95 -12.17 -13.84
C GLU A 289 -23.78 -11.29 -13.32
N ALA A 290 -22.69 -11.91 -12.86
CA ALA A 290 -21.50 -11.20 -12.40
C ALA A 290 -20.72 -10.50 -13.52
N SER A 291 -20.70 -11.10 -14.70
CA SER A 291 -20.09 -10.56 -15.91
C SER A 291 -20.78 -11.12 -17.16
N PRO A 292 -21.59 -10.32 -17.88
CA PRO A 292 -22.28 -10.78 -19.10
C PRO A 292 -21.32 -11.27 -20.18
N ALA A 293 -20.08 -10.76 -20.21
CA ALA A 293 -19.04 -11.21 -21.13
C ALA A 293 -18.62 -12.67 -20.88
N ALA A 294 -18.81 -13.20 -19.66
CA ALA A 294 -18.50 -14.59 -19.32
C ALA A 294 -19.40 -15.61 -20.04
N ALA A 295 -20.57 -15.18 -20.53
CA ALA A 295 -21.46 -16.05 -21.30
C ALA A 295 -20.84 -16.47 -22.65
N GLY A 296 -20.06 -15.58 -23.30
CA GLY A 296 -19.28 -15.88 -24.50
C GLY A 296 -19.97 -16.79 -25.52
N SER A 297 -19.31 -17.88 -25.94
CA SER A 297 -19.85 -18.90 -26.84
C SER A 297 -20.83 -19.90 -26.18
N GLN A 298 -21.09 -19.74 -24.89
CA GLN A 298 -21.94 -20.63 -24.08
C GLN A 298 -23.31 -20.02 -23.75
N ALA A 299 -23.75 -19.02 -24.52
CA ALA A 299 -24.99 -18.29 -24.28
C ALA A 299 -26.23 -19.20 -24.18
N GLU A 300 -26.29 -20.28 -24.96
CA GLU A 300 -27.39 -21.24 -24.92
C GLU A 300 -27.44 -22.01 -23.59
N VAL A 301 -26.27 -22.41 -23.04
CA VAL A 301 -26.18 -23.09 -21.75
C VAL A 301 -26.52 -22.14 -20.60
N VAL A 302 -26.11 -20.87 -20.70
CA VAL A 302 -26.47 -19.82 -19.75
C VAL A 302 -27.99 -19.63 -19.72
N GLU A 303 -28.63 -19.56 -20.90
CA GLU A 303 -30.08 -19.40 -20.98
C GLU A 303 -30.83 -20.62 -20.44
N GLN A 304 -30.34 -21.83 -20.73
CA GLN A 304 -30.85 -23.05 -20.12
C GLN A 304 -30.74 -22.99 -18.58
N GLY A 305 -29.62 -22.50 -18.06
CA GLY A 305 -29.43 -22.30 -16.62
C GLY A 305 -30.46 -21.34 -16.01
N ARG A 306 -30.75 -20.21 -16.67
CA ARG A 306 -31.80 -19.26 -16.23
C ARG A 306 -33.18 -19.92 -16.17
N GLN A 307 -33.53 -20.70 -17.19
CA GLN A 307 -34.80 -21.44 -17.21
C GLN A 307 -34.88 -22.51 -16.11
N LEU A 308 -33.75 -23.13 -15.75
CA LEU A 308 -33.69 -24.10 -14.66
C LEU A 308 -33.86 -23.43 -13.28
N ILE A 309 -33.32 -22.22 -13.10
CA ILE A 309 -33.50 -21.41 -11.87
C ILE A 309 -34.98 -21.10 -11.65
N VAL A 310 -35.66 -20.61 -12.69
CA VAL A 310 -37.08 -20.21 -12.61
C VAL A 310 -38.03 -21.40 -12.60
N GLY A 311 -37.67 -22.49 -13.29
CA GLY A 311 -38.55 -23.62 -13.53
C GLY A 311 -38.22 -24.83 -12.67
N LYS A 312 -37.60 -25.83 -13.31
CA LYS A 312 -37.60 -27.22 -12.85
C LYS A 312 -36.90 -27.45 -11.51
N LEU A 313 -35.93 -26.63 -11.13
CA LEU A 313 -35.15 -26.83 -9.91
C LEU A 313 -35.72 -26.09 -8.69
N GLY A 314 -36.80 -25.33 -8.84
CA GLY A 314 -37.50 -24.67 -7.73
C GLY A 314 -36.66 -23.63 -6.99
N CYS A 315 -35.59 -23.09 -7.59
CA CYS A 315 -34.73 -22.12 -6.91
C CYS A 315 -35.51 -20.85 -6.53
N THR A 316 -36.50 -20.49 -7.35
CA THR A 316 -37.38 -19.33 -7.16
C THR A 316 -38.46 -19.52 -6.10
N ASP A 317 -38.61 -20.72 -5.53
CA ASP A 317 -39.50 -20.96 -4.39
C ASP A 317 -39.00 -20.21 -3.14
N CYS A 318 -37.68 -19.98 -3.06
CA CYS A 318 -37.03 -19.24 -1.97
C CYS A 318 -36.32 -17.97 -2.43
N HIS A 319 -35.69 -17.99 -3.62
CA HIS A 319 -34.88 -16.87 -4.12
C HIS A 319 -35.67 -16.00 -5.11
N LYS A 320 -35.46 -14.69 -5.06
CA LYS A 320 -35.83 -13.84 -6.20
C LYS A 320 -34.81 -14.02 -7.33
N PHE A 321 -35.29 -14.06 -8.57
CA PHE A 321 -34.46 -13.99 -9.77
C PHE A 321 -35.21 -13.24 -10.88
N HIS A 322 -34.72 -12.04 -11.20
CA HIS A 322 -35.40 -11.06 -12.05
C HIS A 322 -36.86 -10.84 -11.60
N ASP A 323 -37.82 -11.07 -12.49
CA ASP A 323 -39.24 -10.86 -12.25
C ASP A 323 -39.90 -12.02 -11.49
N GLU A 324 -39.18 -13.10 -11.24
CA GLU A 324 -39.70 -14.33 -10.62
C GLU A 324 -39.24 -14.47 -9.16
N GLY A 325 -40.10 -15.05 -8.32
CA GLY A 325 -39.87 -15.15 -6.88
C GLY A 325 -40.01 -13.82 -6.13
N GLU A 326 -40.02 -13.91 -4.79
CA GLU A 326 -40.20 -12.78 -3.87
C GLU A 326 -38.99 -12.60 -2.96
N LEU A 327 -38.81 -11.38 -2.46
CA LEU A 327 -37.75 -11.06 -1.48
C LEU A 327 -38.08 -11.62 -0.08
N GLY A 328 -37.09 -11.57 0.81
CA GLY A 328 -37.27 -11.88 2.23
C GLY A 328 -37.08 -13.35 2.61
N SER A 329 -37.25 -14.32 1.69
CA SER A 329 -37.07 -15.76 1.94
C SER A 329 -35.67 -16.30 1.66
N ALA A 330 -34.91 -15.73 0.72
CA ALA A 330 -33.49 -15.99 0.52
C ALA A 330 -32.85 -14.83 -0.26
N PRO A 331 -31.51 -14.74 -0.34
CA PRO A 331 -30.87 -13.65 -1.07
C PRO A 331 -31.30 -13.58 -2.53
N ASP A 332 -31.57 -12.37 -3.03
CA ASP A 332 -31.86 -12.10 -4.44
C ASP A 332 -30.68 -12.52 -5.32
N LEU A 333 -30.95 -13.35 -6.32
CA LEU A 333 -29.96 -13.85 -7.27
C LEU A 333 -29.81 -12.96 -8.49
N THR A 334 -30.64 -11.92 -8.63
CA THR A 334 -30.58 -10.95 -9.72
C THR A 334 -29.27 -10.17 -9.66
N GLY A 335 -28.44 -10.25 -10.69
CA GLY A 335 -27.12 -9.62 -10.68
C GLY A 335 -26.14 -10.29 -9.72
N TYR A 336 -26.35 -11.53 -9.29
CA TYR A 336 -25.48 -12.23 -8.33
C TYR A 336 -24.00 -12.14 -8.71
N GLY A 337 -23.16 -11.68 -7.78
CA GLY A 337 -21.71 -11.50 -7.99
C GLY A 337 -21.31 -10.32 -8.87
N SER A 338 -22.27 -9.54 -9.38
CA SER A 338 -21.99 -8.28 -10.07
C SER A 338 -21.42 -7.24 -9.10
N ARG A 339 -20.83 -6.19 -9.66
CA ARG A 339 -20.32 -5.06 -8.87
C ARG A 339 -21.40 -4.47 -7.97
N GLU A 340 -22.57 -4.17 -8.55
CA GLU A 340 -23.68 -3.53 -7.82
C GLU A 340 -24.21 -4.45 -6.72
N TRP A 341 -24.39 -5.75 -7.02
CA TRP A 341 -24.84 -6.73 -6.03
C TRP A 341 -23.89 -6.81 -4.84
N LEU A 342 -22.57 -6.88 -5.08
CA LEU A 342 -21.56 -6.96 -4.03
C LEU A 342 -21.43 -5.66 -3.23
N GLU A 343 -21.50 -4.49 -3.90
CA GLU A 343 -21.49 -3.20 -3.21
C GLU A 343 -22.69 -3.07 -2.26
N GLU A 344 -23.89 -3.44 -2.72
CA GLU A 344 -25.10 -3.41 -1.89
C GLU A 344 -25.03 -4.44 -0.74
N PHE A 345 -24.53 -5.64 -1.01
CA PHE A 345 -24.36 -6.68 0.00
C PHE A 345 -23.42 -6.27 1.12
N ILE A 346 -22.25 -5.70 0.78
CA ILE A 346 -21.27 -5.22 1.77
C ILE A 346 -21.81 -4.01 2.53
N ARG A 347 -22.55 -3.12 1.86
CA ARG A 347 -23.19 -1.97 2.52
C ARG A 347 -24.13 -2.42 3.62
N ASN A 348 -25.03 -3.35 3.31
CA ASN A 348 -25.99 -3.85 4.27
C ASN A 348 -26.45 -5.29 3.94
N PRO A 349 -25.82 -6.32 4.53
CA PRO A 349 -26.24 -7.71 4.32
C PRO A 349 -27.57 -8.05 5.02
N ARG A 350 -28.09 -7.14 5.87
CA ARG A 350 -29.40 -7.26 6.54
C ARG A 350 -30.54 -6.62 5.75
N ASP A 351 -30.27 -6.11 4.55
CA ASP A 351 -31.36 -5.69 3.67
C ASP A 351 -32.26 -6.89 3.32
N GLU A 352 -33.54 -6.64 3.07
CA GLU A 352 -34.52 -7.66 2.67
C GLU A 352 -34.13 -8.34 1.36
N ARG A 353 -33.37 -7.63 0.51
CA ARG A 353 -32.76 -8.18 -0.70
C ARG A 353 -31.80 -9.34 -0.42
N PHE A 354 -31.21 -9.41 0.77
CA PHE A 354 -30.18 -10.39 1.12
C PHE A 354 -30.64 -11.34 2.23
N TYR A 355 -30.08 -11.20 3.44
CA TYR A 355 -30.37 -12.13 4.54
C TYR A 355 -31.37 -11.59 5.55
N GLY A 356 -31.72 -10.30 5.53
CA GLY A 356 -32.64 -9.72 6.52
C GLY A 356 -32.19 -10.00 7.95
N ASP A 357 -33.14 -10.43 8.78
CA ASP A 357 -32.91 -10.86 10.17
C ASP A 357 -32.11 -12.17 10.30
N ARG A 358 -31.91 -12.91 9.20
CA ARG A 358 -31.13 -14.17 9.17
C ARG A 358 -29.65 -13.94 8.88
N ASN A 359 -29.20 -12.70 8.71
CA ASN A 359 -27.79 -12.40 8.59
C ASN A 359 -27.04 -12.85 9.84
N ASP A 360 -26.12 -13.80 9.69
CA ASP A 360 -25.40 -14.44 10.79
C ASP A 360 -24.65 -13.44 11.66
N ARG A 361 -23.60 -12.83 11.10
CA ARG A 361 -22.68 -11.96 11.86
C ARG A 361 -21.96 -10.92 11.02
N MET A 362 -22.23 -10.85 9.72
CA MET A 362 -21.59 -9.86 8.85
C MET A 362 -22.12 -8.46 9.21
N PRO A 363 -21.27 -7.50 9.57
CA PRO A 363 -21.71 -6.15 9.87
C PRO A 363 -22.13 -5.43 8.58
N ALA A 364 -22.96 -4.40 8.73
CA ALA A 364 -23.22 -3.45 7.67
C ALA A 364 -22.06 -2.44 7.63
N PHE A 365 -21.32 -2.39 6.53
CA PHE A 365 -20.11 -1.55 6.46
C PHE A 365 -20.40 -0.11 6.03
N ALA A 366 -21.48 0.11 5.29
CA ALA A 366 -21.81 1.42 4.71
C ALA A 366 -23.32 1.55 4.46
N ASP A 367 -24.13 1.23 5.48
CA ASP A 367 -25.59 1.31 5.42
C ASP A 367 -26.04 2.77 5.22
N ARG A 368 -26.74 3.01 4.11
CA ARG A 368 -27.22 4.34 3.73
C ARG A 368 -28.41 4.82 4.56
N SER A 369 -29.03 3.96 5.36
CA SER A 369 -30.08 4.34 6.29
C SER A 369 -29.57 5.11 7.51
N VAL A 370 -28.26 5.00 7.81
CA VAL A 370 -27.58 5.69 8.92
C VAL A 370 -26.62 6.77 8.42
N SER A 371 -26.28 7.70 9.31
CA SER A 371 -25.30 8.76 9.06
C SER A 371 -23.94 8.17 8.66
N SER A 372 -23.26 8.81 7.70
CA SER A 372 -21.96 8.34 7.20
C SER A 372 -20.85 8.32 8.26
N GLU A 373 -21.03 9.03 9.38
CA GLU A 373 -20.10 8.97 10.52
C GLU A 373 -20.10 7.62 11.24
N HIS A 374 -21.13 6.80 11.02
CA HIS A 374 -21.24 5.45 11.56
C HIS A 374 -20.82 4.37 10.56
N HIS A 375 -20.41 4.75 9.34
CA HIS A 375 -19.92 3.80 8.35
C HIS A 375 -18.55 3.28 8.77
N LEU A 376 -18.35 1.97 8.62
CA LEU A 376 -17.07 1.31 8.83
C LEU A 376 -16.16 1.46 7.61
N LEU A 377 -16.75 1.59 6.42
CA LEU A 377 -16.06 1.84 5.15
C LEU A 377 -16.72 3.00 4.42
N THR A 378 -15.91 3.82 3.77
CA THR A 378 -16.41 4.83 2.82
C THR A 378 -16.93 4.19 1.54
N ASP A 379 -17.75 4.95 0.80
CA ASP A 379 -18.21 4.54 -0.53
C ASP A 379 -17.07 4.20 -1.49
N ARG A 380 -15.92 4.88 -1.36
CA ARG A 380 -14.73 4.61 -2.14
C ARG A 380 -14.14 3.24 -1.78
N GLU A 381 -13.93 2.98 -0.50
CA GLU A 381 -13.34 1.72 -0.03
C GLU A 381 -14.21 0.51 -0.38
N VAL A 382 -15.53 0.63 -0.29
CA VAL A 382 -16.44 -0.44 -0.74
C VAL A 382 -16.23 -0.74 -2.23
N ARG A 383 -16.11 0.29 -3.08
CA ARG A 383 -15.86 0.11 -4.52
C ARG A 383 -14.52 -0.58 -4.79
N LEU A 384 -13.44 -0.12 -4.15
CA LEU A 384 -12.10 -0.68 -4.32
C LEU A 384 -12.03 -2.13 -3.86
N LEU A 385 -12.66 -2.44 -2.72
CA LEU A 385 -12.76 -3.80 -2.19
C LEU A 385 -13.53 -4.71 -3.16
N VAL A 386 -14.67 -4.26 -3.68
CA VAL A 386 -15.48 -5.05 -4.62
C VAL A 386 -14.75 -5.27 -5.94
N ASP A 387 -14.12 -4.23 -6.49
CA ASP A 387 -13.37 -4.33 -7.74
C ASP A 387 -12.18 -5.30 -7.58
N TRP A 388 -11.51 -5.32 -6.42
CA TRP A 388 -10.45 -6.26 -6.11
C TRP A 388 -10.95 -7.71 -5.95
N VAL A 389 -11.99 -7.95 -5.12
CA VAL A 389 -12.54 -9.30 -4.91
C VAL A 389 -13.05 -9.92 -6.22
N ARG A 390 -13.53 -9.10 -7.16
CA ARG A 390 -14.05 -9.57 -8.47
C ARG A 390 -12.96 -9.82 -9.52
N ALA A 391 -11.76 -9.27 -9.33
CA ALA A 391 -10.67 -9.38 -10.30
C ALA A 391 -9.93 -10.74 -10.28
N MET A 392 -10.24 -11.60 -9.30
CA MET A 392 -9.54 -12.86 -8.99
C MET A 392 -10.50 -14.03 -8.85
#